data_AF-A0A973FTF0-F1
#
_entry.id   AF-A0A973FTF0-F1
#
_cell.length_a   1.000
_cell.length_b   1.000
_cell.length_c   1.000
_cell.angle_alpha   90.00
_cell.angle_beta   90.00
_cell.angle_gamma   90.00
#
_symmetry.space_group_name_H-M   'P 1'
#
loop_
_entity.id
_entity.type
_entity.pdbx_description
1 polymer ?
#
loop_
_entity_poly.entity_id
_entity_poly.type
_entity_poly.pdbx_seq_one_letter_code
_entity_poly.pdbx_strand_id
1 'polypeptide(L)'
;MDIEEAVAAHHIFGIRHHGPGSARSLRRALEALAPDAILVEGPPDAEPVLPLLAHPAMHPPVALLVYVADRPRDAVFYPFATFSPEWQAINYGLTQNIPLRLIDLPQWHQLAQEEDQADDEQPEDTGTENSATDLNPHPASFFPHPSQDPLGWLAQAAGFSDGERWWEQMVEQRRDSAGLFAAILEAMAALRAESPPPELREARREAWMRQTIRTTLASGAQRVAVVCGAWHGPALVDLGDKKGDAALLKSMPKVKTQATWAPWTYGRLASASGYGAGIESPGWYDHLWTHEEQVTVRWMARVARLLRSQDLDGSSAHAIEAVRLAEGLAALRGHPLPGLPELSEACRAVFCFGGDAPMQLIHDQLIVGERLGAVPDEAPSVPLQQDLQREQRRLKLPPEANWRDLDLDLRKPFDLERSQLLRRLSLIGVGWGQLHGSGGTGTFRENWRIQWQPELAVTLIEAAIWG
;
A
#
# COMPACT_ATOMS: atom_id res chain seq x y z
N MET A 1 47.71 1.09 11.68
CA MET A 1 46.48 0.53 11.10
C MET A 1 45.49 1.65 11.22
N ASP A 2 45.36 2.39 10.12
CA ASP A 2 44.72 3.69 10.09
C ASP A 2 43.25 3.61 10.49
N ILE A 3 42.83 4.63 11.24
CA ILE A 3 41.48 4.90 11.70
C ILE A 3 40.76 5.61 10.54
N GLU A 4 40.75 4.99 9.37
CA GLU A 4 39.82 5.35 8.28
C GLU A 4 38.56 4.52 8.53
N GLU A 5 37.49 5.22 8.90
CA GLU A 5 36.09 4.79 9.04
C GLU A 5 35.87 3.28 8.92
N ALA A 6 35.67 2.61 10.05
CA ALA A 6 34.93 1.35 10.05
C ALA A 6 33.50 1.67 9.56
N VAL A 7 33.29 1.64 8.25
CA VAL A 7 31.98 1.76 7.64
C VAL A 7 31.10 0.71 8.29
N ALA A 8 29.98 1.13 8.88
CA ALA A 8 29.04 0.21 9.51
C ALA A 8 28.67 -0.89 8.50
N ALA A 9 28.75 -2.16 8.89
CA ALA A 9 28.50 -3.28 7.98
C ALA A 9 27.04 -3.35 7.49
N HIS A 10 26.13 -2.65 8.18
CA HIS A 10 24.74 -2.46 7.79
C HIS A 10 24.35 -0.98 7.81
N HIS A 11 23.51 -0.58 6.86
CA HIS A 11 23.02 0.78 6.67
C HIS A 11 21.50 0.80 6.76
N ILE A 12 20.95 1.69 7.57
CA ILE A 12 19.50 1.77 7.83
C ILE A 12 18.90 2.87 6.98
N PHE A 13 17.89 2.50 6.20
CA PHE A 13 17.09 3.37 5.37
C PHE A 13 15.67 3.39 5.93
N GLY A 14 15.45 4.30 6.88
CA GLY A 14 14.14 4.58 7.45
C GLY A 14 13.23 5.22 6.41
N ILE A 15 12.10 4.59 6.11
CA ILE A 15 11.14 5.04 5.09
C ILE A 15 9.75 5.23 5.69
N ARG A 16 8.93 5.95 4.94
CA ARG A 16 7.47 5.84 5.04
C ARG A 16 6.97 5.02 3.85
N HIS A 17 5.99 4.14 4.10
CA HIS A 17 5.34 3.38 3.04
C HIS A 17 4.78 4.32 1.97
N HIS A 18 4.88 3.90 0.70
CA HIS A 18 4.22 4.60 -0.42
C HIS A 18 4.67 6.05 -0.71
N GLY A 19 5.93 6.42 -0.45
CA GLY A 19 6.44 7.77 -0.75
C GLY A 19 7.29 7.86 -2.03
N PRO A 20 6.93 8.64 -3.07
CA PRO A 20 7.71 8.74 -4.32
C PRO A 20 9.07 9.43 -4.13
N GLY A 21 9.20 10.38 -3.20
CA GLY A 21 10.48 11.01 -2.87
C GLY A 21 11.38 10.09 -2.05
N SER A 22 10.81 9.40 -1.07
CA SER A 22 11.47 8.35 -0.31
C SER A 22 11.99 7.23 -1.23
N ALA A 23 11.16 6.77 -2.18
CA ALA A 23 11.52 5.72 -3.13
C ALA A 23 12.68 6.14 -4.06
N ARG A 24 12.67 7.37 -4.57
CA ARG A 24 13.79 7.91 -5.37
C ARG A 24 15.07 8.04 -4.56
N SER A 25 14.97 8.58 -3.35
CA SER A 25 16.11 8.73 -2.45
C SER A 25 16.71 7.38 -2.09
N LEU A 26 15.86 6.38 -1.83
CA LEU A 26 16.28 5.02 -1.54
C LEU A 26 16.99 4.38 -2.74
N ARG A 27 16.46 4.51 -3.96
CA ARG A 27 17.14 4.00 -5.15
C ARG A 27 18.54 4.58 -5.32
N ARG A 28 18.68 5.90 -5.19
CA ARG A 28 19.99 6.58 -5.23
C ARG A 28 20.93 6.10 -4.12
N ALA A 29 20.40 5.88 -2.92
CA ALA A 29 21.19 5.36 -1.79
C ALA A 29 21.65 3.92 -2.01
N LEU A 30 20.80 3.05 -2.57
CA LEU A 30 21.16 1.68 -2.94
C LEU A 30 22.22 1.64 -4.06
N GLU A 31 22.11 2.51 -5.06
CA GLU A 31 23.11 2.66 -6.13
C GLU A 31 24.46 3.13 -5.56
N ALA A 32 24.45 4.11 -4.65
CA ALA A 32 25.66 4.63 -4.02
C ALA A 32 26.32 3.62 -3.05
N LEU A 33 25.52 2.91 -2.25
CA LEU A 33 25.99 1.90 -1.31
C LEU A 33 26.52 0.64 -2.03
N ALA A 34 25.88 0.29 -3.16
CA ALA A 34 26.10 -0.95 -3.89
C ALA A 34 26.08 -2.18 -2.97
N PRO A 35 24.96 -2.45 -2.27
CA PRO A 35 24.90 -3.46 -1.22
C PRO A 35 25.12 -4.88 -1.77
N ASP A 36 25.64 -5.76 -0.92
CA ASP A 36 25.76 -7.20 -1.20
C ASP A 36 24.65 -8.04 -0.56
N ALA A 37 23.78 -7.42 0.26
CA ALA A 37 22.51 -7.96 0.70
C ALA A 37 21.50 -6.83 0.96
N ILE A 38 20.23 -7.08 0.65
CA ILE A 38 19.13 -6.13 0.90
C ILE A 38 18.10 -6.82 1.81
N LEU A 39 17.83 -6.18 2.94
CA LEU A 39 16.89 -6.59 3.97
C LEU A 39 15.72 -5.62 3.94
N VAL A 40 14.51 -6.11 3.71
CA VAL A 40 13.30 -5.27 3.60
C VAL A 40 12.30 -5.66 4.67
N GLU A 41 11.70 -4.68 5.33
CA GLU A 41 10.57 -4.92 6.23
C GLU A 41 9.41 -5.57 5.49
N GLY A 42 9.03 -6.75 5.94
CA GLY A 42 8.00 -7.59 5.37
C GLY A 42 8.07 -8.99 5.99
N PRO A 43 7.02 -9.80 5.82
CA PRO A 43 6.95 -11.12 6.45
C PRO A 43 7.79 -12.13 5.65
N PRO A 44 8.72 -12.87 6.28
CA PRO A 44 9.51 -13.91 5.60
C PRO A 44 8.66 -15.02 4.94
N ASP A 45 7.40 -15.17 5.35
CA ASP A 45 6.37 -15.98 4.70
C ASP A 45 6.29 -15.77 3.17
N ALA A 46 6.61 -14.56 2.72
CA ALA A 46 6.46 -14.13 1.35
C ALA A 46 7.72 -14.22 0.48
N GLU A 47 8.88 -14.55 1.06
CA GLU A 47 10.13 -14.68 0.30
C GLU A 47 10.00 -15.56 -0.96
N PRO A 48 9.30 -16.71 -0.94
CA PRO A 48 9.15 -17.58 -2.11
C PRO A 48 8.42 -16.93 -3.31
N VAL A 49 7.58 -15.92 -3.07
CA VAL A 49 6.80 -15.27 -4.15
C VAL A 49 7.40 -13.94 -4.61
N LEU A 50 8.47 -13.44 -3.96
CA LEU A 50 9.18 -12.23 -4.38
C LEU A 50 9.70 -12.27 -5.83
N PRO A 51 10.21 -13.40 -6.37
CA PRO A 51 10.70 -13.42 -7.76
C PRO A 51 9.66 -13.02 -8.81
N LEU A 52 8.35 -13.19 -8.52
CA LEU A 52 7.27 -12.76 -9.40
C LEU A 52 7.20 -11.24 -9.58
N LEU A 53 7.81 -10.47 -8.68
CA LEU A 53 7.86 -9.01 -8.79
C LEU A 53 8.58 -8.56 -10.06
N ALA A 54 9.57 -9.33 -10.53
CA ALA A 54 10.28 -9.06 -11.78
C ALA A 54 9.52 -9.52 -13.05
N HIS A 55 8.34 -10.11 -12.90
CA HIS A 55 7.58 -10.62 -14.03
C HIS A 55 6.96 -9.47 -14.86
N PRO A 56 7.04 -9.48 -16.21
CA PRO A 56 6.53 -8.38 -17.04
C PRO A 56 5.03 -8.12 -16.92
N ALA A 57 4.24 -9.13 -16.52
CA ALA A 57 2.80 -8.98 -16.29
C ALA A 57 2.46 -8.42 -14.90
N MET A 58 3.44 -8.27 -14.01
CA MET A 58 3.25 -7.69 -12.67
C MET A 58 3.19 -6.16 -12.76
N HIS A 59 2.01 -5.60 -12.49
CA HIS A 59 1.77 -4.15 -12.58
C HIS A 59 1.11 -3.66 -11.29
N PRO A 60 1.82 -2.89 -10.44
CA PRO A 60 1.20 -2.27 -9.26
C PRO A 60 0.06 -1.29 -9.63
N PRO A 61 -0.92 -1.08 -8.73
CA PRO A 61 -0.93 -1.50 -7.32
C PRO A 61 -1.25 -3.00 -7.14
N VAL A 62 -0.42 -3.70 -6.38
CA VAL A 62 -0.60 -5.11 -6.03
C VAL A 62 -0.38 -5.29 -4.55
N ALA A 63 -0.94 -6.32 -3.94
CA ALA A 63 -0.71 -6.64 -2.55
C ALA A 63 -0.12 -8.05 -2.44
N LEU A 64 0.88 -8.18 -1.60
CA LEU A 64 1.29 -9.47 -1.08
C LEU A 64 0.23 -9.91 -0.07
N LEU A 65 -0.31 -11.10 -0.26
CA LEU A 65 -1.33 -11.72 0.57
C LEU A 65 -0.70 -12.89 1.32
N VAL A 66 -0.71 -12.84 2.65
CA VAL A 66 -0.31 -13.97 3.51
C VAL A 66 -1.54 -14.45 4.28
N TYR A 67 -1.82 -15.75 4.25
CA TYR A 67 -3.02 -16.32 4.86
C TYR A 67 -2.73 -17.67 5.53
N VAL A 68 -3.56 -18.04 6.50
CA VAL A 68 -3.53 -19.36 7.14
C VAL A 68 -4.05 -20.42 6.16
N ALA A 69 -3.28 -21.49 5.97
CA ALA A 69 -3.49 -22.47 4.89
C ALA A 69 -4.85 -23.19 4.95
N ASP A 70 -5.35 -23.46 6.15
CA ASP A 70 -6.62 -24.14 6.44
C ASP A 70 -7.75 -23.17 6.82
N ARG A 71 -7.43 -21.90 7.07
CA ARG A 71 -8.39 -20.81 7.31
C ARG A 71 -8.02 -19.57 6.50
N PRO A 72 -8.26 -19.55 5.18
CA PRO A 72 -7.84 -18.42 4.34
C PRO A 72 -8.44 -17.07 4.72
N ARG A 73 -9.50 -17.05 5.54
CA ARG A 73 -10.08 -15.83 6.15
C ARG A 73 -9.05 -15.07 6.96
N ASP A 74 -8.19 -15.80 7.66
CA ASP A 74 -7.16 -15.26 8.55
C ASP A 74 -5.98 -14.87 7.67
N ALA A 75 -6.06 -13.65 7.16
CA ALA A 75 -5.18 -13.17 6.12
C ALA A 75 -4.82 -11.71 6.33
N VAL A 76 -3.63 -11.36 5.85
CA VAL A 76 -3.08 -10.02 5.92
C VAL A 76 -2.59 -9.59 4.55
N PHE A 77 -2.95 -8.37 4.18
CA PHE A 77 -2.48 -7.73 2.95
C PHE A 77 -1.33 -6.76 3.23
N TYR A 78 -0.37 -6.79 2.31
CA TYR A 78 0.80 -5.92 2.24
C TYR A 78 0.78 -5.21 0.87
N PRO A 79 0.09 -4.06 0.77
CA PRO A 79 -0.03 -3.32 -0.49
C PRO A 79 1.31 -2.75 -0.95
N PHE A 80 1.49 -2.67 -2.27
CA PHE A 80 2.59 -2.02 -2.94
C PHE A 80 2.10 -1.20 -4.12
N ALA A 81 2.72 -0.05 -4.32
CA ALA A 81 2.64 0.73 -5.54
C ALA A 81 4.03 0.81 -6.19
N THR A 82 4.07 1.25 -7.46
CA THR A 82 5.34 1.53 -8.15
C THR A 82 6.20 2.54 -7.40
N PHE A 83 5.61 3.44 -6.62
CA PHE A 83 6.31 4.42 -5.81
C PHE A 83 6.52 3.99 -4.34
N SER A 84 6.26 2.73 -3.98
CA SER A 84 6.65 2.20 -2.67
C SER A 84 8.18 2.04 -2.60
N PRO A 85 8.86 2.58 -1.57
CA PRO A 85 10.31 2.38 -1.40
C PRO A 85 10.71 0.91 -1.33
N GLU A 86 9.92 0.08 -0.65
CA GLU A 86 10.12 -1.36 -0.49
C GLU A 86 10.01 -2.09 -1.83
N TRP A 87 9.00 -1.73 -2.64
CA TRP A 87 8.86 -2.22 -4.01
C TRP A 87 10.12 -1.91 -4.82
N GLN A 88 10.63 -0.68 -4.70
CA GLN A 88 11.85 -0.26 -5.39
C GLN A 88 13.09 -1.00 -4.88
N ALA A 89 13.20 -1.26 -3.58
CA ALA A 89 14.30 -2.02 -2.99
C ALA A 89 14.32 -3.48 -3.47
N ILE A 90 13.16 -4.14 -3.45
CA ILE A 90 13.02 -5.53 -3.93
C ILE A 90 13.29 -5.58 -5.43
N ASN A 91 12.71 -4.68 -6.22
CA ASN A 91 12.95 -4.62 -7.67
C ASN A 91 14.43 -4.39 -7.99
N TYR A 92 15.10 -3.50 -7.27
CA TYR A 92 16.54 -3.25 -7.40
C TYR A 92 17.35 -4.52 -7.10
N GLY A 93 17.06 -5.19 -5.97
CA GLY A 93 17.72 -6.43 -5.57
C GLY A 93 17.58 -7.54 -6.61
N LEU A 94 16.36 -7.76 -7.13
CA LEU A 94 16.10 -8.75 -8.18
C LEU A 94 16.83 -8.40 -9.48
N THR A 95 16.80 -7.13 -9.89
CA THR A 95 17.47 -6.67 -11.12
C THR A 95 18.99 -6.84 -11.06
N GLN A 96 19.58 -6.59 -9.90
CA GLN A 96 21.03 -6.69 -9.68
C GLN A 96 21.48 -8.08 -9.20
N ASN A 97 20.56 -9.04 -9.05
CA ASN A 97 20.82 -10.35 -8.44
C ASN A 97 21.45 -10.27 -7.03
N ILE A 98 21.05 -9.28 -6.24
CA ILE A 98 21.47 -9.12 -4.86
C ILE A 98 20.57 -9.98 -3.96
N PRO A 99 21.13 -10.77 -3.02
CA PRO A 99 20.36 -11.50 -2.04
C PRO A 99 19.35 -10.62 -1.29
N LEU A 100 18.08 -11.05 -1.29
CA LEU A 100 16.96 -10.38 -0.64
C LEU A 100 16.47 -11.21 0.54
N ARG A 101 16.11 -10.54 1.64
CA ARG A 101 15.43 -11.17 2.78
C ARG A 101 14.36 -10.24 3.32
N LEU A 102 13.26 -10.82 3.76
CA LEU A 102 12.22 -10.12 4.50
C LEU A 102 12.48 -10.29 6.00
N ILE A 103 12.50 -9.18 6.73
CA ILE A 103 13.09 -9.15 8.08
C ILE A 103 12.10 -8.85 9.20
N ASP A 104 10.81 -8.75 8.91
CA ASP A 104 9.80 -8.51 9.94
C ASP A 104 9.37 -9.82 10.63
N LEU A 105 8.66 -9.70 11.75
CA LEU A 105 8.10 -10.84 12.46
C LEU A 105 7.22 -11.67 11.51
N PRO A 106 7.42 -12.99 11.42
CA PRO A 106 6.64 -13.81 10.51
C PRO A 106 5.15 -13.84 10.82
N GLN A 107 4.34 -13.96 9.79
CA GLN A 107 2.89 -14.04 9.94
C GLN A 107 2.45 -15.38 10.53
N TRP A 108 3.20 -16.47 10.33
CA TRP A 108 2.94 -17.73 11.04
C TRP A 108 2.97 -17.60 12.57
N HIS A 109 3.65 -16.58 13.11
CA HIS A 109 3.64 -16.28 14.53
C HIS A 109 2.53 -15.31 14.93
N GLN A 110 2.31 -14.27 14.12
CA GLN A 110 1.32 -13.23 14.41
C GLN A 110 -0.12 -13.76 14.31
N LEU A 111 -0.45 -14.46 13.23
CA LEU A 111 -1.79 -15.03 13.02
C LEU A 111 -2.14 -16.13 14.03
N ALA A 112 -1.13 -16.84 14.55
CA ALA A 112 -1.35 -17.83 15.60
C ALA A 112 -1.66 -17.20 16.97
N GLN A 113 -1.18 -15.98 17.23
CA GLN A 113 -1.46 -15.29 18.50
C GLN A 113 -2.84 -14.66 18.52
N GLU A 114 -3.34 -14.21 17.38
CA GLU A 114 -4.70 -13.69 17.23
C GLU A 114 -5.73 -14.81 17.49
N GLU A 115 -5.43 -16.05 17.07
CA GLU A 115 -6.23 -17.24 17.38
C GLU A 115 -6.28 -17.52 18.89
N ASP A 116 -5.12 -17.65 19.54
CA ASP A 116 -5.06 -17.94 20.99
C ASP A 116 -5.82 -16.87 21.81
N GLN A 117 -5.77 -15.60 21.39
CA GLN A 117 -6.50 -14.51 22.05
C GLN A 117 -8.01 -14.58 21.82
N ALA A 118 -8.45 -14.93 20.62
CA ALA A 118 -9.86 -15.10 20.30
C ALA A 118 -10.49 -16.31 21.03
N ASP A 119 -9.71 -17.37 21.27
CA ASP A 119 -10.17 -18.56 22.01
C ASP A 119 -10.23 -18.33 23.54
N ASP A 120 -9.38 -17.46 24.09
CA ASP A 120 -9.38 -17.09 25.52
C ASP A 120 -10.51 -16.09 25.89
N GLU A 121 -11.02 -15.32 24.92
CA GLU A 121 -12.19 -14.44 25.09
C GLU A 121 -13.50 -15.23 24.94
N GLN A 122 -13.93 -15.94 26.01
CA GLN A 122 -15.29 -16.49 26.07
C GLN A 122 -16.34 -15.36 25.96
N PRO A 123 -17.46 -15.56 25.24
CA PRO A 123 -18.48 -14.53 25.09
C PRO A 123 -19.19 -14.31 26.43
N GLU A 124 -18.90 -13.19 27.10
CA GLU A 124 -19.82 -12.67 28.11
C GLU A 124 -21.10 -12.23 27.41
N ASP A 125 -22.20 -12.90 27.78
CA ASP A 125 -23.58 -12.58 27.43
C ASP A 125 -23.94 -11.15 27.90
N THR A 126 -23.56 -10.17 27.08
CA THR A 126 -24.11 -8.82 27.15
C THR A 126 -24.94 -8.60 25.90
N GLY A 127 -26.23 -8.97 26.02
CA GLY A 127 -27.26 -8.73 25.01
C GLY A 127 -27.24 -7.29 24.50
N THR A 128 -26.59 -7.09 23.36
CA THR A 128 -26.75 -5.93 22.49
C THR A 128 -26.64 -6.46 21.08
N GLU A 129 -27.75 -6.38 20.33
CA GLU A 129 -27.82 -6.72 18.92
C GLU A 129 -26.85 -5.81 18.13
N ASN A 130 -25.61 -6.26 17.94
CA ASN A 130 -24.70 -5.69 16.96
C ASN A 130 -24.68 -6.59 15.74
N SER A 131 -25.13 -5.99 14.64
CA SER A 131 -25.14 -6.50 13.28
C SER A 131 -23.85 -7.21 12.88
N ALA A 132 -23.99 -8.47 12.50
CA ALA A 132 -23.01 -9.22 11.72
C ALA A 132 -22.73 -8.53 10.38
N THR A 133 -21.66 -7.73 10.28
CA THR A 133 -21.14 -7.24 8.98
C THR A 133 -19.66 -6.86 8.92
N ASP A 134 -18.87 -6.84 10.01
CA ASP A 134 -17.43 -6.57 9.90
C ASP A 134 -16.64 -7.88 9.70
N LEU A 135 -16.55 -8.32 8.44
CA LEU A 135 -15.84 -9.53 7.99
C LEU A 135 -14.79 -9.21 6.91
N ASN A 136 -14.09 -8.08 7.02
CA ASN A 136 -13.05 -7.70 6.07
C ASN A 136 -11.65 -8.09 6.59
N PRO A 137 -10.82 -8.79 5.78
CA PRO A 137 -9.40 -8.95 6.09
C PRO A 137 -8.78 -7.56 6.22
N HIS A 138 -8.25 -7.23 7.39
CA HIS A 138 -7.65 -5.92 7.62
C HIS A 138 -6.28 -5.85 6.92
N PRO A 139 -5.99 -4.80 6.13
CA PRO A 139 -4.62 -4.57 5.69
C PRO A 139 -3.74 -4.41 6.93
N ALA A 140 -2.50 -4.91 6.88
CA ALA A 140 -1.61 -4.91 8.05
C ALA A 140 -1.54 -3.50 8.66
N SER A 141 -1.97 -3.34 9.91
CA SER A 141 -1.72 -2.11 10.66
C SER A 141 -0.27 -2.14 11.13
N PHE A 142 0.60 -1.44 10.41
CA PHE A 142 2.00 -1.23 10.78
C PHE A 142 2.17 -0.24 11.93
N PHE A 143 1.10 0.47 12.29
CA PHE A 143 1.14 1.54 13.26
C PHE A 143 0.25 1.23 14.47
N PRO A 144 0.68 1.61 15.68
CA PRO A 144 -0.20 1.65 16.84
C PRO A 144 -1.38 2.59 16.57
N HIS A 145 -2.54 2.29 17.15
CA HIS A 145 -3.59 3.30 17.35
C HIS A 145 -2.97 4.48 18.11
N PRO A 146 -2.93 5.71 17.55
CA PRO A 146 -2.24 6.80 18.19
C PRO A 146 -3.09 7.30 19.36
N SER A 147 -2.54 7.22 20.57
CA SER A 147 -2.87 8.29 21.51
C SER A 147 -2.19 9.60 21.08
N GLN A 148 -1.07 9.57 20.33
CA GLN A 148 -0.51 10.71 19.56
C GLN A 148 0.39 10.21 18.40
N ASP A 149 0.34 10.85 17.22
CA ASP A 149 1.29 10.67 16.11
C ASP A 149 2.65 11.28 16.50
N PRO A 150 3.73 10.49 16.65
CA PRO A 150 5.05 10.99 17.05
C PRO A 150 5.62 12.05 16.08
N LEU A 151 5.30 11.97 14.79
CA LEU A 151 5.70 12.98 13.81
C LEU A 151 4.98 14.32 14.02
N GLY A 152 3.81 14.29 14.65
CA GLY A 152 3.05 15.47 15.03
C GLY A 152 3.85 16.44 15.93
N TRP A 153 4.73 15.94 16.78
CA TRP A 153 5.59 16.80 17.61
C TRP A 153 6.65 17.54 16.78
N LEU A 154 7.27 16.85 15.82
CA LEU A 154 8.21 17.48 14.88
C LEU A 154 7.50 18.51 13.99
N ALA A 155 6.31 18.15 13.51
CA ALA A 155 5.46 19.03 12.75
C ALA A 155 5.13 20.31 13.52
N GLN A 156 4.63 20.19 14.75
CA GLN A 156 4.29 21.35 15.59
C GLN A 156 5.51 22.23 15.84
N ALA A 157 6.66 21.64 16.16
CA ALA A 157 7.91 22.38 16.37
C ALA A 157 8.37 23.13 15.11
N ALA A 158 8.10 22.57 13.93
CA ALA A 158 8.40 23.17 12.63
C ALA A 158 7.29 24.09 12.09
N GLY A 159 6.18 24.26 12.81
CA GLY A 159 5.06 25.13 12.42
C GLY A 159 4.04 24.50 11.45
N PHE A 160 4.03 23.17 11.32
CA PHE A 160 3.06 22.41 10.53
C PHE A 160 1.84 22.02 11.37
N SER A 161 0.71 21.79 10.70
CA SER A 161 -0.54 21.36 11.32
C SER A 161 -0.54 19.88 11.75
N ASP A 162 0.27 19.05 11.09
CA ASP A 162 0.28 17.60 11.25
C ASP A 162 1.58 16.98 10.72
N GLY A 163 1.90 15.78 11.20
CA GLY A 163 3.10 15.01 10.84
C GLY A 163 3.18 14.66 9.35
N GLU A 164 2.02 14.47 8.72
CA GLU A 164 1.87 14.11 7.32
C GLU A 164 2.38 15.19 6.38
N ARG A 165 1.94 16.43 6.57
CA ARG A 165 2.42 17.59 5.79
C ARG A 165 3.89 17.88 6.03
N TRP A 166 4.34 17.71 7.28
CA TRP A 166 5.75 17.85 7.61
C TRP A 166 6.59 16.82 6.84
N TRP A 167 6.18 15.56 6.82
CA TRP A 167 6.86 14.50 6.08
C TRP A 167 6.86 14.76 4.57
N GLU A 168 5.70 15.12 4.02
CA GLU A 168 5.54 15.44 2.59
C GLU A 168 6.53 16.54 2.17
N GLN A 169 6.63 17.63 2.94
CA GLN A 169 7.52 18.74 2.58
C GLN A 169 9.00 18.44 2.84
N MET A 170 9.33 17.82 3.98
CA MET A 170 10.72 17.66 4.43
C MET A 170 11.40 16.45 3.80
N VAL A 171 10.63 15.43 3.42
CA VAL A 171 11.13 14.16 2.88
C VAL A 171 10.68 13.96 1.44
N GLU A 172 9.38 13.94 1.15
CA GLU A 172 8.88 13.51 -0.18
C GLU A 172 9.17 14.51 -1.31
N GLN A 173 9.13 15.81 -1.00
CA GLN A 173 9.40 16.88 -1.98
C GLN A 173 10.88 17.25 -2.07
N ARG A 174 11.73 16.63 -1.25
CA ARG A 174 13.17 16.94 -1.21
C ARG A 174 13.86 16.44 -2.47
N ARG A 175 14.55 17.34 -3.18
CA ARG A 175 15.30 17.01 -4.42
C ARG A 175 16.68 16.44 -4.15
N ASP A 176 17.32 16.92 -3.09
CA ASP A 176 18.63 16.45 -2.64
C ASP A 176 18.47 15.37 -1.57
N SER A 177 18.92 14.16 -1.87
CA SER A 177 18.85 13.01 -0.96
C SER A 177 20.06 12.89 -0.02
N ALA A 178 21.05 13.79 -0.13
CA ALA A 178 22.24 13.73 0.71
C ALA A 178 21.90 13.84 2.21
N GLY A 179 22.35 12.85 2.99
CA GLY A 179 22.13 12.79 4.44
C GLY A 179 20.68 12.57 4.88
N LEU A 180 19.73 12.34 3.96
CA LEU A 180 18.30 12.23 4.27
C LEU A 180 18.02 11.13 5.32
N PHE A 181 18.50 9.91 5.06
CA PHE A 181 18.24 8.78 5.96
C PHE A 181 18.93 8.91 7.32
N ALA A 182 20.09 9.56 7.38
CA ALA A 182 20.76 9.86 8.64
C ALA A 182 19.93 10.86 9.47
N ALA A 183 19.39 11.90 8.83
CA ALA A 183 18.52 12.88 9.49
C ALA A 183 17.19 12.26 9.95
N ILE A 184 16.59 11.38 9.14
CA ILE A 184 15.40 10.60 9.54
C ILE A 184 15.73 9.74 10.76
N LEU A 185 16.84 9.00 10.73
CA LEU A 185 17.24 8.14 11.84
C LEU A 185 17.47 8.93 13.13
N GLU A 186 18.12 10.09 13.06
CA GLU A 186 18.32 11.00 14.19
C GLU A 186 16.99 11.52 14.74
N ALA A 187 16.07 11.96 13.87
CA ALA A 187 14.75 12.44 14.25
C ALA A 187 13.94 11.34 14.97
N MET A 188 13.95 10.11 14.45
CA MET A 188 13.26 8.96 15.07
C MET A 188 13.91 8.58 16.41
N ALA A 189 15.23 8.65 16.51
CA ALA A 189 15.93 8.38 17.77
C ALA A 189 15.53 9.40 18.86
N ALA A 190 15.43 10.68 18.51
CA ALA A 190 14.98 11.73 19.41
C ALA A 190 13.53 11.51 19.86
N LEU A 191 12.62 11.21 18.94
CA LEU A 191 11.22 10.91 19.27
C LEU A 191 11.07 9.69 20.18
N ARG A 192 11.84 8.63 19.91
CA ARG A 192 11.81 7.40 20.73
C ARG A 192 12.37 7.62 22.13
N ALA A 193 13.34 8.51 22.32
CA ALA A 193 13.88 8.82 23.64
C ALA A 193 12.82 9.42 24.58
N GLU A 194 11.84 10.13 24.03
CA GLU A 194 10.72 10.75 24.76
C GLU A 194 9.45 9.88 24.76
N SER A 195 9.48 8.71 24.12
CA SER A 195 8.33 7.80 24.01
C SER A 195 8.38 6.68 25.06
N PRO A 196 7.23 6.09 25.44
CA PRO A 196 7.21 4.89 26.24
C PRO A 196 7.99 3.73 25.58
N PRO A 197 8.47 2.76 26.38
CA PRO A 197 9.05 1.53 25.83
C PRO A 197 8.12 0.85 24.83
N PRO A 198 8.65 0.18 23.79
CA PRO A 198 7.82 -0.47 22.78
C PRO A 198 6.93 -1.54 23.40
N GLU A 199 5.71 -1.64 22.89
CA GLU A 199 4.79 -2.72 23.24
C GLU A 199 5.38 -4.09 22.86
N LEU A 200 4.87 -5.17 23.46
CA LEU A 200 5.43 -6.52 23.27
C LEU A 200 5.47 -6.96 21.79
N ARG A 201 4.43 -6.61 21.01
CA ARG A 201 4.38 -6.91 19.57
C ARG A 201 5.53 -6.24 18.84
N GLU A 202 5.71 -4.94 19.07
CA GLU A 202 6.76 -4.12 18.46
C GLU A 202 8.16 -4.60 18.88
N ALA A 203 8.36 -4.88 20.17
CA ALA A 203 9.63 -5.42 20.67
C ALA A 203 10.00 -6.76 20.00
N ARG A 204 9.02 -7.63 19.72
CA ARG A 204 9.23 -8.89 18.98
C ARG A 204 9.58 -8.67 17.51
N ARG A 205 8.93 -7.71 16.84
CA ARG A 205 9.27 -7.32 15.46
C ARG A 205 10.72 -6.87 15.37
N GLU A 206 11.11 -5.93 16.22
CA GLU A 206 12.48 -5.41 16.25
C GLU A 206 13.51 -6.50 16.64
N ALA A 207 13.17 -7.42 17.55
CA ALA A 207 14.02 -8.55 17.91
C ALA A 207 14.26 -9.50 16.73
N TRP A 208 13.22 -9.78 15.93
CA TRP A 208 13.33 -10.59 14.72
C TRP A 208 14.16 -9.90 13.64
N MET A 209 13.94 -8.59 13.43
CA MET A 209 14.74 -7.77 12.52
C MET A 209 16.23 -7.82 12.90
N ARG A 210 16.58 -7.55 14.17
CA ARG A 210 17.97 -7.62 14.66
C ARG A 210 18.56 -9.02 14.48
N GLN A 211 17.80 -10.09 14.77
CA GLN A 211 18.26 -11.47 14.57
C GLN A 211 18.58 -11.76 13.10
N THR A 212 17.77 -11.26 12.18
CA THR A 212 17.95 -11.46 10.75
C THR A 212 19.14 -10.67 10.21
N ILE A 213 19.33 -9.42 10.66
CA ILE A 213 20.51 -8.61 10.33
C ILE A 213 21.79 -9.34 10.79
N ARG A 214 21.83 -9.80 12.05
CA ARG A 214 22.99 -10.55 12.59
C ARG A 214 23.29 -11.81 11.79
N THR A 215 22.25 -12.55 11.39
CA THR A 215 22.40 -13.78 10.59
C THR A 215 22.98 -13.46 9.21
N THR A 216 22.53 -12.37 8.59
CA THR A 216 23.02 -11.90 7.29
C THR A 216 24.48 -11.49 7.36
N LEU A 217 24.87 -10.71 8.37
CA LEU A 217 26.27 -10.34 8.61
C LEU A 217 27.16 -11.56 8.89
N ALA A 218 26.67 -12.52 9.69
CA ALA A 218 27.39 -13.77 9.97
C ALA A 218 27.58 -14.66 8.73
N SER A 219 26.75 -14.51 7.69
CA SER A 219 26.90 -15.19 6.41
C SER A 219 28.00 -14.60 5.51
N GLY A 220 28.63 -13.49 5.94
CA GLY A 220 29.74 -12.85 5.24
C GLY A 220 29.38 -11.59 4.46
N ALA A 221 28.13 -11.13 4.53
CA ALA A 221 27.72 -9.85 3.93
C ALA A 221 28.43 -8.67 4.61
N GLN A 222 28.93 -7.73 3.82
CA GLN A 222 29.74 -6.60 4.30
C GLN A 222 29.04 -5.25 4.09
N ARG A 223 28.08 -5.17 3.17
CA ARG A 223 27.35 -3.95 2.83
C ARG A 223 25.87 -4.27 2.78
N VAL A 224 25.26 -4.35 3.95
CA VAL A 224 23.84 -4.71 4.09
C VAL A 224 22.98 -3.44 4.06
N ALA A 225 22.04 -3.36 3.13
CA ALA A 225 20.99 -2.34 3.14
C ALA A 225 19.79 -2.83 3.95
N VAL A 226 19.36 -2.09 4.96
CA VAL A 226 18.17 -2.38 5.78
C VAL A 226 17.11 -1.33 5.47
N VAL A 227 16.03 -1.73 4.82
CA VAL A 227 14.89 -0.87 4.45
C VAL A 227 13.73 -1.21 5.37
N CYS A 228 13.37 -0.27 6.24
CA CYS A 228 12.29 -0.45 7.22
C CYS A 228 11.56 0.86 7.46
N GLY A 229 10.34 0.77 8.00
CA GLY A 229 9.61 1.88 8.58
C GLY A 229 10.54 2.68 9.48
N ALA A 230 10.53 4.01 9.31
CA ALA A 230 11.47 4.91 9.96
C ALA A 230 11.51 4.73 11.48
N TRP A 231 10.36 4.43 12.09
CA TRP A 231 10.22 4.18 13.52
C TRP A 231 11.11 3.05 14.06
N HIS A 232 11.31 1.97 13.30
CA HIS A 232 12.14 0.85 13.72
C HIS A 232 13.64 1.16 13.64
N GLY A 233 14.03 2.12 12.79
CA GLY A 233 15.43 2.40 12.45
C GLY A 233 16.37 2.50 13.66
N PRO A 234 16.07 3.32 14.69
CA PRO A 234 16.93 3.45 15.87
C PRO A 234 17.19 2.13 16.60
N ALA A 235 16.21 1.23 16.64
CA ALA A 235 16.32 -0.06 17.31
C ALA A 235 17.17 -1.10 16.54
N LEU A 236 17.55 -0.79 15.30
CA LEU A 236 18.35 -1.65 14.43
C LEU A 236 19.81 -1.19 14.31
N VAL A 237 20.17 -0.05 14.90
CA VAL A 237 21.54 0.48 14.91
C VAL A 237 22.44 -0.41 15.77
N ASP A 238 22.04 -0.66 17.02
CA ASP A 238 22.74 -1.56 17.95
C ASP A 238 22.10 -2.96 17.93
N LEU A 239 22.92 -3.96 17.60
CA LEU A 239 22.51 -5.36 17.50
C LEU A 239 22.88 -6.19 18.75
N GLY A 240 23.34 -5.54 19.83
CA GLY A 240 24.03 -6.16 20.96
C GLY A 240 23.23 -7.16 21.80
N ASP A 241 21.93 -6.96 22.01
CA ASP A 241 21.13 -7.78 22.94
C ASP A 241 20.60 -9.09 22.33
N LYS A 242 21.53 -9.99 21.99
CA LYS A 242 21.20 -11.31 21.43
C LYS A 242 20.36 -12.17 22.39
N LYS A 243 20.54 -12.03 23.71
CA LYS A 243 19.86 -12.87 24.70
C LYS A 243 18.44 -12.40 24.95
N GLY A 244 18.22 -11.08 25.06
CA GLY A 244 16.89 -10.48 25.18
C GLY A 244 16.04 -10.76 23.95
N ASP A 245 16.60 -10.57 22.75
CA ASP A 245 15.91 -10.89 21.50
C ASP A 245 15.48 -12.36 21.46
N ALA A 246 16.37 -13.29 21.80
CA ALA A 246 16.05 -14.71 21.83
C ALA A 246 14.97 -15.06 22.88
N ALA A 247 14.91 -14.34 24.00
CA ALA A 247 13.89 -14.53 25.02
C ALA A 247 12.51 -14.03 24.56
N LEU A 248 12.45 -12.89 23.86
CA LEU A 248 11.19 -12.32 23.32
C LEU A 248 10.53 -13.23 22.28
N LEU A 249 11.35 -13.91 21.48
CA LEU A 249 10.93 -14.78 20.38
C LEU A 249 10.73 -16.25 20.80
N LYS A 250 11.07 -16.59 22.06
CA LYS A 250 10.99 -17.96 22.55
C LYS A 250 9.53 -18.41 22.70
N SER A 251 9.26 -19.66 22.32
CA SER A 251 7.97 -20.33 22.54
C SER A 251 6.75 -19.62 21.95
N MET A 252 6.93 -18.83 20.89
CA MET A 252 5.79 -18.24 20.18
C MET A 252 5.00 -19.32 19.44
N PRO A 253 3.65 -19.26 19.46
CA PRO A 253 2.80 -20.22 18.75
C PRO A 253 3.02 -20.11 17.24
N LYS A 254 2.71 -21.17 16.50
CA LYS A 254 2.95 -21.24 15.05
C LYS A 254 1.75 -21.85 14.35
N VAL A 255 1.33 -21.22 13.25
CA VAL A 255 0.34 -21.74 12.32
C VAL A 255 0.95 -21.87 10.92
N LYS A 256 0.41 -22.75 10.07
CA LYS A 256 0.91 -22.90 8.70
C LYS A 256 0.35 -21.79 7.80
N THR A 257 1.22 -20.95 7.26
CA THR A 257 0.86 -19.88 6.33
C THR A 257 1.21 -20.21 4.88
N GLN A 258 0.54 -19.53 3.95
CA GLN A 258 0.87 -19.47 2.53
C GLN A 258 0.89 -18.02 2.07
N ALA A 259 1.61 -17.74 0.98
CA ALA A 259 1.74 -16.39 0.42
C ALA A 259 1.46 -16.38 -1.08
N THR A 260 0.84 -15.32 -1.56
CA THR A 260 0.63 -15.05 -2.99
C THR A 260 0.50 -13.55 -3.29
N TRP A 261 0.36 -13.18 -4.56
CA TRP A 261 0.08 -11.82 -5.01
C TRP A 261 -1.39 -11.67 -5.40
N ALA A 262 -2.01 -10.58 -4.97
CA ALA A 262 -3.35 -10.18 -5.37
C ALA A 262 -3.30 -8.81 -6.07
N PRO A 263 -4.10 -8.58 -7.13
CA PRO A 263 -4.37 -7.24 -7.63
C PRO A 263 -4.89 -6.35 -6.51
N TRP A 264 -4.37 -5.14 -6.41
CA TRP A 264 -4.82 -4.14 -5.45
C TRP A 264 -5.35 -2.92 -6.19
N THR A 265 -5.86 -1.94 -5.45
CA THR A 265 -6.34 -0.70 -6.06
C THR A 265 -5.79 0.54 -5.35
N TYR A 266 -5.79 1.68 -6.04
CA TYR A 266 -5.43 2.95 -5.43
C TYR A 266 -6.42 3.38 -4.35
N GLY A 267 -7.73 3.16 -4.52
CA GLY A 267 -8.70 3.44 -3.45
C GLY A 267 -8.42 2.65 -2.18
N ARG A 268 -7.97 1.40 -2.29
CA ARG A 268 -7.57 0.57 -1.14
C ARG A 268 -6.15 0.86 -0.64
N LEU A 269 -5.37 1.63 -1.38
CA LEU A 269 -4.11 2.20 -0.91
C LEU A 269 -4.33 3.50 -0.14
N ALA A 270 -5.52 4.11 -0.31
CA ALA A 270 -5.83 5.37 0.30
C ALA A 270 -6.13 5.21 1.80
N SER A 271 -5.67 6.14 2.63
CA SER A 271 -5.92 6.09 4.09
C SER A 271 -7.43 6.05 4.42
N ALA A 272 -8.26 6.64 3.56
CA ALA A 272 -9.71 6.64 3.66
C ALA A 272 -10.34 5.23 3.62
N SER A 273 -9.62 4.21 3.12
CA SER A 273 -10.08 2.82 3.16
C SER A 273 -9.87 2.14 4.53
N GLY A 274 -9.32 2.85 5.51
CA GLY A 274 -8.93 2.29 6.81
C GLY A 274 -7.57 1.60 6.82
N TYR A 275 -6.76 1.76 5.75
CA TYR A 275 -5.40 1.23 5.72
C TYR A 275 -4.47 2.12 6.55
N GLY A 276 -3.94 1.59 7.66
CA GLY A 276 -3.15 2.36 8.63
C GLY A 276 -1.85 2.96 8.07
N ALA A 277 -1.26 2.36 7.03
CA ALA A 277 -0.11 2.91 6.30
C ALA A 277 -0.50 3.54 4.95
N GLY A 278 -1.79 3.76 4.73
CA GLY A 278 -2.31 4.36 3.51
C GLY A 278 -1.87 5.80 3.32
N ILE A 279 -2.00 6.27 2.08
CA ILE A 279 -1.68 7.64 1.68
C ILE A 279 -2.94 8.37 1.24
N GLU A 280 -3.02 9.69 1.39
CA GLU A 280 -4.24 10.42 1.00
C GLU A 280 -4.45 10.47 -0.52
N SER A 281 -3.37 10.47 -1.30
CA SER A 281 -3.42 10.81 -2.72
C SER A 281 -2.58 9.91 -3.64
N PRO A 282 -2.92 8.62 -3.77
CA PRO A 282 -2.20 7.67 -4.64
C PRO A 282 -2.00 8.13 -6.08
N GLY A 283 -3.01 8.74 -6.70
CA GLY A 283 -2.93 9.23 -8.08
C GLY A 283 -2.06 10.47 -8.25
N TRP A 284 -1.96 11.31 -7.21
CA TRP A 284 -0.97 12.39 -7.13
C TRP A 284 0.45 11.82 -6.97
N TYR A 285 0.64 10.81 -6.14
CA TYR A 285 1.94 10.18 -5.94
C TYR A 285 2.42 9.42 -7.18
N ASP A 286 1.52 8.74 -7.91
CA ASP A 286 1.81 8.17 -9.24
C ASP A 286 2.27 9.27 -10.21
N HIS A 287 1.62 10.43 -10.20
CA HIS A 287 2.02 11.57 -11.04
C HIS A 287 3.40 12.09 -10.68
N LEU A 288 3.71 12.26 -9.39
CA LEU A 288 5.03 12.64 -8.92
C LEU A 288 6.08 11.60 -9.30
N TRP A 289 5.78 10.32 -9.17
CA TRP A 289 6.70 9.24 -9.51
C TRP A 289 7.03 9.22 -11.01
N THR A 290 6.01 9.34 -11.84
CA THR A 290 6.14 9.24 -13.31
C THR A 290 6.66 10.51 -13.98
N HIS A 291 6.63 11.67 -13.30
CA HIS A 291 7.06 12.94 -13.86
C HIS A 291 7.97 13.72 -12.90
N GLU A 292 9.20 14.01 -13.33
CA GLU A 292 10.15 14.83 -12.55
C GLU A 292 10.20 16.28 -13.03
N GLU A 293 9.86 16.52 -14.30
CA GLU A 293 9.89 17.84 -14.93
C GLU A 293 8.49 18.39 -15.19
N GLN A 294 8.33 19.69 -14.93
CA GLN A 294 7.08 20.42 -15.18
C GLN A 294 5.86 19.79 -14.49
N VAL A 295 6.08 19.23 -13.28
CA VAL A 295 5.06 18.50 -12.49
C VAL A 295 3.73 19.26 -12.42
N THR A 296 3.79 20.54 -12.03
CA THR A 296 2.62 21.42 -11.91
C THR A 296 1.88 21.61 -13.24
N VAL A 297 2.61 21.92 -14.32
CA VAL A 297 2.02 22.13 -15.64
C VAL A 297 1.35 20.86 -16.15
N ARG A 298 2.03 19.70 -16.01
CA ARG A 298 1.49 18.40 -16.44
C ARG A 298 0.25 18.01 -15.65
N TRP A 299 0.23 18.30 -14.35
CA TRP A 299 -0.94 18.08 -13.49
C TRP A 299 -2.13 18.93 -13.94
N MET A 300 -1.94 20.24 -14.11
CA MET A 300 -3.00 21.15 -14.54
C MET A 300 -3.53 20.82 -15.95
N ALA A 301 -2.65 20.36 -16.85
CA ALA A 301 -3.07 19.84 -18.15
C ALA A 301 -3.89 18.55 -18.03
N ARG A 302 -3.61 17.69 -17.05
CA ARG A 302 -4.39 16.47 -16.77
C ARG A 302 -5.76 16.82 -16.20
N VAL A 303 -5.85 17.77 -15.27
CA VAL A 303 -7.13 18.31 -14.76
C VAL A 303 -7.97 18.88 -15.90
N ALA A 304 -7.40 19.75 -16.73
CA ALA A 304 -8.11 20.33 -17.87
C ALA A 304 -8.64 19.26 -18.86
N ARG A 305 -7.87 18.20 -19.10
CA ARG A 305 -8.31 17.08 -19.93
C ARG A 305 -9.45 16.28 -19.31
N LEU A 306 -9.38 15.99 -18.00
CA LEU A 306 -10.44 15.30 -17.29
C LEU A 306 -11.75 16.08 -17.40
N LEU A 307 -11.74 17.37 -17.08
CA LEU A 307 -12.94 18.20 -17.11
C LEU A 307 -13.56 18.21 -18.51
N ARG A 308 -12.76 18.43 -19.56
CA ARG A 308 -13.26 18.36 -20.95
C ARG A 308 -13.82 17.00 -21.33
N SER A 309 -13.28 15.90 -20.79
CA SER A 309 -13.81 14.55 -21.06
C SER A 309 -15.17 14.29 -20.41
N GLN A 310 -15.55 15.13 -19.44
CA GLN A 310 -16.85 15.11 -18.76
C GLN A 310 -17.73 16.29 -19.22
N ASP A 311 -17.45 16.86 -20.39
CA ASP A 311 -18.15 18.03 -20.95
C ASP A 311 -18.15 19.27 -20.04
N LEU A 312 -17.13 19.40 -19.18
CA LEU A 312 -16.88 20.58 -18.33
C LEU A 312 -15.80 21.49 -18.92
N ASP A 313 -15.84 22.77 -18.55
CA ASP A 313 -14.87 23.77 -19.00
C ASP A 313 -13.44 23.45 -18.50
N GLY A 314 -12.48 23.56 -19.41
CA GLY A 314 -11.08 23.21 -19.12
C GLY A 314 -10.16 23.69 -20.22
N SER A 315 -10.15 24.98 -20.53
CA SER A 315 -9.31 25.55 -21.59
C SER A 315 -7.81 25.56 -21.23
N SER A 316 -6.96 25.80 -22.22
CA SER A 316 -5.52 26.06 -21.97
C SER A 316 -5.31 27.33 -21.13
N ALA A 317 -6.21 28.32 -21.24
CA ALA A 317 -6.15 29.53 -20.43
C ALA A 317 -6.40 29.21 -18.94
N HIS A 318 -7.36 28.32 -18.64
CA HIS A 318 -7.56 27.82 -17.27
C HIS A 318 -6.31 27.11 -16.74
N ALA A 319 -5.68 26.25 -17.55
CA ALA A 319 -4.47 25.55 -17.13
C ALA A 319 -3.31 26.51 -16.83
N ILE A 320 -3.07 27.51 -17.68
CA ILE A 320 -2.01 28.51 -17.47
C ILE A 320 -2.26 29.33 -16.21
N GLU A 321 -3.49 29.81 -16.00
CA GLU A 321 -3.83 30.61 -14.82
C GLU A 321 -3.78 29.77 -13.54
N ALA A 322 -4.23 28.51 -13.59
CA ALA A 322 -4.15 27.60 -12.44
C ALA A 322 -2.69 27.29 -12.05
N VAL A 323 -1.79 27.13 -13.02
CA VAL A 323 -0.34 27.01 -12.74
C VAL A 323 0.16 28.26 -12.04
N ARG A 324 -0.13 29.44 -12.59
CA ARG A 324 0.31 30.73 -12.04
C ARG A 324 -0.21 30.95 -10.62
N LEU A 325 -1.48 30.63 -10.37
CA LEU A 325 -2.08 30.74 -9.04
C LEU A 325 -1.44 29.77 -8.06
N ALA A 326 -1.24 28.51 -8.44
CA ALA A 326 -0.60 27.51 -7.59
C ALA A 326 0.85 27.92 -7.22
N GLU A 327 1.62 28.43 -8.17
CA GLU A 327 2.97 28.96 -7.94
C GLU A 327 2.95 30.19 -7.01
N GLY A 328 1.97 31.09 -7.17
CA GLY A 328 1.77 32.22 -6.27
C GLY A 328 1.45 31.78 -4.84
N LEU A 329 0.56 30.78 -4.67
CA LEU A 329 0.22 30.21 -3.36
C LEU A 329 1.44 29.54 -2.72
N ALA A 330 2.21 28.77 -3.50
CA ALA A 330 3.44 28.14 -3.03
C ALA A 330 4.45 29.19 -2.53
N ALA A 331 4.67 30.26 -3.31
CA ALA A 331 5.56 31.35 -2.94
C ALA A 331 5.11 32.07 -1.65
N LEU A 332 3.81 32.33 -1.50
CA LEU A 332 3.25 32.93 -0.27
C LEU A 332 3.46 32.05 0.97
N ARG A 333 3.51 30.72 0.78
CA ARG A 333 3.74 29.73 1.83
C ARG A 333 5.22 29.37 2.01
N GLY A 334 6.12 29.99 1.25
CA GLY A 334 7.55 29.72 1.31
C GLY A 334 7.96 28.36 0.75
N HIS A 335 7.12 27.75 -0.10
CA HIS A 335 7.42 26.48 -0.75
C HIS A 335 8.16 26.71 -2.07
N PRO A 336 9.18 25.89 -2.39
CA PRO A 336 9.91 26.00 -3.66
C PRO A 336 9.08 25.57 -4.87
N LEU A 337 8.07 24.70 -4.66
CA LEU A 337 7.16 24.21 -5.68
C LEU A 337 5.75 24.01 -5.08
N PRO A 338 4.69 24.11 -5.89
CA PRO A 338 3.33 23.81 -5.44
C PRO A 338 3.16 22.33 -5.08
N GLY A 339 2.63 22.07 -3.89
CA GLY A 339 2.14 20.76 -3.49
C GLY A 339 0.67 20.56 -3.88
N LEU A 340 0.13 19.40 -3.52
CA LEU A 340 -1.28 19.09 -3.78
C LEU A 340 -2.27 20.14 -3.19
N PRO A 341 -2.06 20.73 -2.00
CA PRO A 341 -2.94 21.77 -1.48
C PRO A 341 -3.02 23.01 -2.38
N GLU A 342 -1.87 23.55 -2.81
CA GLU A 342 -1.82 24.72 -3.70
C GLU A 342 -2.47 24.41 -5.06
N LEU A 343 -2.20 23.22 -5.59
CA LEU A 343 -2.79 22.77 -6.85
C LEU A 343 -4.31 22.63 -6.74
N SER A 344 -4.81 22.09 -5.62
CA SER A 344 -6.23 21.87 -5.37
C SER A 344 -6.98 23.18 -5.17
N GLU A 345 -6.41 24.13 -4.43
CA GLU A 345 -6.96 25.48 -4.27
C GLU A 345 -7.00 26.22 -5.62
N ALA A 346 -5.93 26.12 -6.42
CA ALA A 346 -5.91 26.70 -7.74
C ALA A 346 -6.94 26.06 -8.68
N CYS A 347 -7.12 24.74 -8.61
CA CYS A 347 -8.17 24.04 -9.37
C CYS A 347 -9.56 24.53 -8.97
N ARG A 348 -9.82 24.62 -7.66
CA ARG A 348 -11.10 25.08 -7.14
C ARG A 348 -11.43 26.48 -7.64
N ALA A 349 -10.47 27.40 -7.62
CA ALA A 349 -10.66 28.78 -8.03
C ALA A 349 -10.81 28.94 -9.55
N VAL A 350 -9.94 28.28 -10.33
CA VAL A 350 -9.81 28.55 -11.78
C VAL A 350 -10.65 27.60 -12.64
N PHE A 351 -10.65 26.31 -12.33
CA PHE A 351 -11.39 25.32 -13.12
C PHE A 351 -12.82 25.15 -12.62
N CYS A 352 -13.01 25.09 -11.30
CA CYS A 352 -14.29 24.70 -10.72
C CYS A 352 -15.18 25.90 -10.34
N PHE A 353 -14.66 27.13 -10.42
CA PHE A 353 -15.35 28.36 -10.00
C PHE A 353 -15.96 28.27 -8.59
N GLY A 354 -15.26 27.60 -7.67
CA GLY A 354 -15.70 27.35 -6.29
C GLY A 354 -16.63 26.13 -6.12
N GLY A 355 -17.04 25.46 -7.19
CA GLY A 355 -17.96 24.33 -7.15
C GLY A 355 -17.34 23.05 -6.59
N ASP A 356 -18.08 22.38 -5.70
CA ASP A 356 -17.60 21.17 -5.04
C ASP A 356 -17.72 19.91 -5.92
N ALA A 357 -18.75 19.81 -6.78
CA ALA A 357 -18.93 18.64 -7.64
C ALA A 357 -17.79 18.41 -8.66
N PRO A 358 -17.29 19.43 -9.38
CA PRO A 358 -16.10 19.27 -10.23
C PRO A 358 -14.83 18.96 -9.42
N MET A 359 -14.71 19.49 -8.20
CA MET A 359 -13.60 19.15 -7.30
C MET A 359 -13.67 17.68 -6.85
N GLN A 360 -14.85 17.16 -6.54
CA GLN A 360 -15.03 15.75 -6.21
C GLN A 360 -14.65 14.85 -7.39
N LEU A 361 -15.03 15.22 -8.61
CA LEU A 361 -14.60 14.52 -9.82
C LEU A 361 -13.07 14.50 -9.96
N ILE A 362 -12.40 15.63 -9.75
CA ILE A 362 -10.92 15.72 -9.76
C ILE A 362 -10.33 14.83 -8.66
N HIS A 363 -10.91 14.85 -7.47
CA HIS A 363 -10.48 14.04 -6.35
C HIS A 363 -10.53 12.55 -6.70
N ASP A 364 -11.69 12.05 -7.12
CA ASP A 364 -11.90 10.62 -7.34
C ASP A 364 -11.09 10.11 -8.55
N GLN A 365 -11.05 10.87 -9.64
CA GLN A 365 -10.44 10.44 -10.91
C GLN A 365 -8.94 10.75 -11.02
N LEU A 366 -8.40 11.70 -10.25
CA LEU A 366 -6.98 12.09 -10.34
C LEU A 366 -6.23 12.01 -9.01
N ILE A 367 -6.78 12.54 -7.93
CA ILE A 367 -6.08 12.59 -6.63
C ILE A 367 -5.98 11.19 -6.03
N VAL A 368 -7.11 10.49 -5.93
CA VAL A 368 -7.14 9.04 -5.66
C VAL A 368 -6.76 8.30 -6.94
N GLY A 369 -7.49 8.58 -8.04
CA GLY A 369 -7.16 8.07 -9.36
C GLY A 369 -7.32 6.55 -9.46
N GLU A 370 -8.50 6.05 -9.09
CA GLU A 370 -8.79 4.62 -8.96
C GLU A 370 -8.28 3.78 -10.14
N ARG A 371 -7.44 2.79 -9.83
CA ARG A 371 -6.80 1.89 -10.79
C ARG A 371 -6.61 0.53 -10.15
N LEU A 372 -6.90 -0.52 -10.91
CA LEU A 372 -6.60 -1.91 -10.54
C LEU A 372 -5.22 -2.30 -11.08
N GLY A 373 -4.36 -2.89 -10.26
CA GLY A 373 -3.13 -3.50 -10.74
C GLY A 373 -3.35 -4.87 -11.41
N ALA A 374 -2.26 -5.53 -11.77
CA ALA A 374 -2.30 -6.84 -12.41
C ALA A 374 -1.20 -7.75 -11.84
N VAL A 375 -1.54 -9.03 -11.68
CA VAL A 375 -0.62 -10.08 -11.29
C VAL A 375 -0.48 -11.10 -12.42
N PRO A 376 0.67 -11.78 -12.57
CA PRO A 376 0.86 -12.83 -13.56
C PRO A 376 -0.07 -14.03 -13.36
N ASP A 377 -0.37 -14.77 -14.44
CA ASP A 377 -1.17 -16.01 -14.38
C ASP A 377 -0.42 -17.13 -13.64
N GLU A 378 0.90 -17.04 -13.59
CA GLU A 378 1.81 -17.97 -12.90
C GLU A 378 1.85 -17.74 -11.38
N ALA A 379 1.25 -16.66 -10.87
CA ALA A 379 1.17 -16.41 -9.45
C ALA A 379 0.42 -17.56 -8.75
N PRO A 380 0.89 -18.05 -7.58
CA PRO A 380 0.21 -19.11 -6.85
C PRO A 380 -1.27 -18.77 -6.62
N SER A 381 -2.18 -19.56 -7.19
CA SER A 381 -3.60 -19.28 -7.14
C SER A 381 -4.40 -20.56 -6.93
N VAL A 382 -5.54 -20.47 -6.25
CA VAL A 382 -6.46 -21.60 -6.13
C VAL A 382 -7.12 -21.94 -7.49
N PRO A 383 -7.52 -23.19 -7.75
CA PRO A 383 -8.15 -23.59 -9.01
C PRO A 383 -9.39 -22.76 -9.38
N LEU A 384 -10.21 -22.36 -8.40
CA LEU A 384 -11.39 -21.52 -8.60
C LEU A 384 -11.03 -20.14 -9.16
N GLN A 385 -9.95 -19.54 -8.69
CA GLN A 385 -9.45 -18.25 -9.20
C GLN A 385 -9.01 -18.38 -10.66
N GLN A 386 -8.34 -19.47 -11.02
CA GLN A 386 -7.94 -19.74 -12.41
C GLN A 386 -9.17 -19.96 -13.32
N ASP A 387 -10.21 -20.64 -12.82
CA ASP A 387 -11.46 -20.80 -13.56
C ASP A 387 -12.16 -19.47 -13.79
N LEU A 388 -12.27 -18.65 -12.75
CA LEU A 388 -12.83 -17.31 -12.87
C LEU A 388 -12.07 -16.46 -13.88
N GLN A 389 -10.74 -16.46 -13.86
CA GLN A 389 -9.94 -15.72 -14.84
C GLN A 389 -10.20 -16.19 -16.29
N ARG A 390 -10.38 -17.50 -16.52
CA ARG A 390 -10.76 -18.03 -17.85
C ARG A 390 -12.14 -17.53 -18.27
N GLU A 391 -13.12 -17.60 -17.37
CA GLU A 391 -14.49 -17.15 -17.64
C GLU A 391 -14.56 -15.64 -17.87
N GLN A 392 -13.80 -14.83 -17.12
CA GLN A 392 -13.66 -13.38 -17.32
C GLN A 392 -13.18 -13.06 -18.74
N ARG A 393 -12.15 -13.77 -19.23
CA ARG A 393 -11.63 -13.63 -20.61
C ARG A 393 -12.66 -14.06 -21.64
N ARG A 394 -13.31 -15.21 -21.45
CA ARG A 394 -14.32 -15.77 -22.35
C ARG A 394 -15.54 -14.86 -22.49
N LEU A 395 -16.01 -14.30 -21.37
CA LEU A 395 -17.22 -13.46 -21.29
C LEU A 395 -16.93 -11.97 -21.46
N LYS A 396 -15.66 -11.58 -21.66
CA LYS A 396 -15.22 -10.18 -21.76
C LYS A 396 -15.72 -9.33 -20.59
N LEU A 397 -15.59 -9.90 -19.39
CA LEU A 397 -15.87 -9.25 -18.11
C LEU A 397 -14.53 -9.11 -17.38
N PRO A 398 -13.68 -8.13 -17.74
CA PRO A 398 -12.46 -7.89 -16.98
C PRO A 398 -12.81 -7.41 -15.57
N PRO A 399 -11.98 -7.70 -14.56
CA PRO A 399 -12.08 -7.04 -13.27
C PRO A 399 -11.74 -5.56 -13.44
N GLU A 400 -12.56 -4.68 -12.85
CA GLU A 400 -12.39 -3.23 -12.91
C GLU A 400 -12.58 -2.66 -11.50
N ALA A 401 -11.69 -1.75 -11.07
CA ALA A 401 -11.79 -1.10 -9.77
C ALA A 401 -12.93 -0.07 -9.69
N ASN A 402 -13.32 0.49 -10.83
CA ASN A 402 -14.46 1.40 -10.94
C ASN A 402 -15.76 0.61 -11.11
N TRP A 403 -16.85 1.19 -10.62
CA TRP A 403 -18.18 0.65 -10.86
C TRP A 403 -18.51 0.65 -12.36
N ARG A 404 -19.04 -0.48 -12.83
CA ARG A 404 -19.54 -0.64 -14.20
C ARG A 404 -20.95 -1.21 -14.18
N ASP A 405 -21.85 -0.53 -14.88
CA ASP A 405 -23.21 -1.01 -15.10
C ASP A 405 -23.27 -1.93 -16.34
N LEU A 406 -24.06 -3.00 -16.23
CA LEU A 406 -24.30 -4.00 -17.26
C LEU A 406 -25.81 -4.20 -17.43
N ASP A 407 -26.37 -3.80 -18.57
CA ASP A 407 -27.72 -4.17 -19.00
C ASP A 407 -27.65 -5.48 -19.80
N LEU A 408 -28.09 -6.58 -19.20
CA LEU A 408 -28.03 -7.92 -19.77
C LEU A 408 -29.41 -8.35 -20.28
N ASP A 409 -29.48 -8.72 -21.57
CA ASP A 409 -30.68 -9.33 -22.16
C ASP A 409 -30.56 -10.86 -22.15
N LEU A 410 -31.26 -11.52 -21.23
CA LEU A 410 -31.14 -12.95 -20.96
C LEU A 410 -31.55 -13.85 -22.14
N ARG A 411 -32.16 -13.29 -23.19
CA ARG A 411 -32.47 -14.03 -24.44
C ARG A 411 -31.25 -14.19 -25.33
N LYS A 412 -30.20 -13.38 -25.12
CA LYS A 412 -28.94 -13.49 -25.84
C LYS A 412 -28.05 -14.48 -25.07
N PRO A 413 -27.56 -15.56 -25.72
CA PRO A 413 -26.74 -16.57 -25.04
C PRO A 413 -25.55 -15.99 -24.26
N PHE A 414 -24.89 -14.98 -24.84
CA PHE A 414 -23.71 -14.36 -24.22
C PHE A 414 -24.03 -13.53 -22.97
N ASP A 415 -25.17 -12.84 -22.94
CA ASP A 415 -25.61 -12.07 -21.76
C ASP A 415 -26.19 -12.99 -20.68
N LEU A 416 -26.84 -14.09 -21.09
CA LEU A 416 -27.27 -15.15 -20.18
C LEU A 416 -26.08 -15.78 -19.44
N GLU A 417 -25.00 -16.12 -20.13
CA GLU A 417 -23.81 -16.69 -19.50
C GLU A 417 -23.14 -15.71 -18.52
N ARG A 418 -23.13 -14.40 -18.83
CA ARG A 418 -22.65 -13.36 -17.91
C ARG A 418 -23.50 -13.29 -16.63
N SER A 419 -24.82 -13.30 -16.77
CA SER A 419 -25.75 -13.36 -15.63
C SER A 419 -25.51 -14.63 -14.80
N GLN A 420 -25.37 -15.78 -15.46
CA GLN A 420 -25.11 -17.06 -14.78
C GLN A 420 -23.79 -17.04 -14.00
N LEU A 421 -22.71 -16.50 -14.56
CA LEU A 421 -21.45 -16.36 -13.84
C LEU A 421 -21.62 -15.50 -12.58
N LEU A 422 -22.20 -14.30 -12.71
CA LEU A 422 -22.38 -13.39 -11.57
C LEU A 422 -23.26 -14.02 -10.48
N ARG A 423 -24.35 -14.70 -10.86
CA ARG A 423 -25.19 -15.45 -9.91
C ARG A 423 -24.45 -16.60 -9.24
N ARG A 424 -23.66 -17.37 -9.99
CA ARG A 424 -22.84 -18.46 -9.43
C ARG A 424 -21.86 -17.94 -8.38
N LEU A 425 -21.21 -16.81 -8.67
CA LEU A 425 -20.30 -16.15 -7.73
C LEU A 425 -21.06 -15.66 -6.48
N SER A 426 -22.22 -15.03 -6.64
CA SER A 426 -23.05 -14.63 -5.50
C SER A 426 -23.48 -15.81 -4.62
N LEU A 427 -23.79 -16.97 -5.22
CA LEU A 427 -24.20 -18.18 -4.49
C LEU A 427 -23.09 -18.73 -3.58
N ILE A 428 -21.83 -18.58 -3.99
CA ILE A 428 -20.66 -18.99 -3.19
C ILE A 428 -20.10 -17.84 -2.33
N GLY A 429 -20.84 -16.73 -2.21
CA GLY A 429 -20.46 -15.58 -1.39
C GLY A 429 -19.47 -14.61 -2.04
N VAL A 430 -19.08 -14.82 -3.29
CA VAL A 430 -18.18 -13.90 -4.04
C VAL A 430 -19.01 -12.74 -4.62
N GLY A 431 -19.08 -11.65 -3.88
CA GLY A 431 -19.89 -10.46 -4.18
C GLY A 431 -19.38 -9.55 -5.30
N TRP A 432 -18.94 -10.09 -6.44
CA TRP A 432 -18.39 -9.27 -7.55
C TRP A 432 -19.45 -8.39 -8.24
N GLY A 433 -20.71 -8.81 -8.21
CA GLY A 433 -21.82 -8.08 -8.85
C GLY A 433 -23.03 -7.95 -7.95
N GLN A 434 -23.67 -6.79 -8.03
CA GLN A 434 -24.94 -6.49 -7.38
C GLN A 434 -26.03 -6.38 -8.44
N LEU A 435 -27.10 -7.16 -8.28
CA LEU A 435 -28.26 -7.07 -9.15
C LEU A 435 -29.11 -5.87 -8.71
N HIS A 436 -29.11 -4.80 -9.50
CA HIS A 436 -30.10 -3.73 -9.40
C HIS A 436 -31.35 -4.17 -10.17
N GLY A 437 -32.54 -3.85 -9.63
CA GLY A 437 -33.81 -4.37 -10.14
C GLY A 437 -34.01 -4.24 -11.66
N SER A 438 -34.92 -5.04 -12.22
CA SER A 438 -35.29 -4.95 -13.63
C SER A 438 -35.89 -3.58 -13.92
N GLY A 439 -35.30 -2.78 -14.81
CA GLY A 439 -35.80 -1.47 -15.22
C GLY A 439 -37.12 -1.49 -16.00
N GLY A 440 -37.96 -2.50 -15.81
CA GLY A 440 -39.24 -2.73 -16.48
C GLY A 440 -39.97 -3.95 -15.95
N THR A 441 -41.17 -4.21 -16.48
CA THR A 441 -42.06 -5.34 -16.11
C THR A 441 -41.66 -6.70 -16.72
N GLY A 442 -40.59 -6.74 -17.52
CA GLY A 442 -40.10 -7.96 -18.18
C GLY A 442 -39.06 -8.71 -17.36
N THR A 443 -39.19 -10.03 -17.23
CA THR A 443 -38.28 -10.93 -16.50
C THR A 443 -37.00 -11.29 -17.27
N PHE A 444 -36.83 -10.76 -18.49
CA PHE A 444 -35.72 -11.11 -19.39
C PHE A 444 -34.56 -10.10 -19.38
N ARG A 445 -34.66 -9.02 -18.59
CA ARG A 445 -33.58 -8.03 -18.43
C ARG A 445 -33.09 -7.98 -17.00
N GLU A 446 -31.77 -7.94 -16.86
CA GLU A 446 -31.10 -7.77 -15.59
C GLU A 446 -30.12 -6.61 -15.67
N ASN A 447 -30.18 -5.71 -14.68
CA ASN A 447 -29.22 -4.64 -14.54
C ASN A 447 -28.24 -5.02 -13.43
N TRP A 448 -27.00 -5.29 -13.79
CA TRP A 448 -25.95 -5.56 -12.84
C TRP A 448 -25.07 -4.35 -12.67
N ARG A 449 -24.61 -4.13 -11.45
CA ARG A 449 -23.54 -3.20 -11.14
C ARG A 449 -22.38 -3.99 -10.58
N ILE A 450 -21.24 -3.99 -11.27
CA ILE A 450 -20.06 -4.79 -10.91
C ILE A 450 -18.88 -3.89 -10.52
N GLN A 451 -18.10 -4.34 -9.56
CA GLN A 451 -16.84 -3.72 -9.14
C GLN A 451 -15.94 -4.80 -8.56
N TRP A 452 -14.70 -4.88 -9.03
CA TRP A 452 -13.71 -5.75 -8.43
C TRP A 452 -13.13 -5.11 -7.16
N GLN A 453 -13.27 -5.81 -6.04
CA GLN A 453 -12.68 -5.42 -4.76
C GLN A 453 -11.58 -6.42 -4.39
N PRO A 454 -10.42 -5.99 -3.88
CA PRO A 454 -9.33 -6.92 -3.55
C PRO A 454 -9.70 -8.02 -2.56
N GLU A 455 -10.65 -7.76 -1.66
CA GLU A 455 -11.16 -8.74 -0.68
C GLU A 455 -11.77 -9.97 -1.36
N LEU A 456 -12.28 -9.82 -2.59
CA LEU A 456 -12.78 -10.94 -3.39
C LEU A 456 -11.70 -11.99 -3.65
N ALA A 457 -10.41 -11.62 -3.62
CA ALA A 457 -9.32 -12.59 -3.72
C ALA A 457 -9.32 -13.57 -2.54
N VAL A 458 -9.55 -13.09 -1.31
CA VAL A 458 -9.65 -13.94 -0.11
C VAL A 458 -10.93 -14.78 -0.18
N THR A 459 -12.06 -14.16 -0.52
CA THR A 459 -13.33 -14.86 -0.67
C THR A 459 -13.26 -15.98 -1.71
N LEU A 460 -12.48 -15.80 -2.79
CA LEU A 460 -12.24 -16.85 -3.79
C LEU A 460 -11.39 -17.99 -3.25
N ILE A 461 -10.36 -17.70 -2.43
CA ILE A 461 -9.55 -18.74 -1.80
C ILE A 461 -10.39 -19.56 -0.81
N GLU A 462 -11.24 -18.90 -0.02
CA GLU A 462 -12.20 -19.58 0.86
C GLU A 462 -13.21 -20.43 0.09
N ALA A 463 -13.80 -19.86 -0.97
CA ALA A 463 -14.83 -20.54 -1.75
C ALA A 463 -14.28 -21.73 -2.54
N ALA A 464 -12.97 -21.83 -2.75
CA ALA A 464 -12.33 -22.96 -3.43
C ALA A 464 -12.55 -24.31 -2.71
N ILE A 465 -12.99 -24.31 -1.44
CA ILE A 465 -13.40 -25.52 -0.73
C ILE A 465 -14.62 -26.18 -1.41
N TRP A 466 -15.46 -25.39 -2.08
CA TRP A 466 -16.68 -25.87 -2.75
C TRP A 466 -16.45 -26.46 -4.14
N GLY A 467 -15.20 -26.41 -4.65
CA GLY A 467 -14.83 -26.81 -6.00
C GLY A 467 -14.89 -25.63 -6.97
#